data_AF-A0A7L4ENZ9-F1
#
_entry.id   AF-A0A7L4ENZ9-F1
#
_cell.length_a   1.000
_cell.length_b   1.000
_cell.length_c   1.000
_cell.angle_alpha   90.00
_cell.angle_beta   90.00
_cell.angle_gamma   90.00
#
_symmetry.space_group_name_H-M   'P 1'
#
loop_
_entity.id
_entity.type
_entity.pdbx_description
1 polymer ?
#
loop_
_entity_poly.entity_id
_entity_poly.type
_entity_poly.pdbx_seq_one_letter_code
_entity_poly.pdbx_strand_id
1 'polypeptide(L)'
;DAGQRQLGARQCGSCGMLFAPGIPEDRLQHLRHHRRLRQGLCFPGWKPERVVAEFWDGKIVLILPEDPKHAVRKAQEVLRLVDSELGFPAAPLPFPLRSRLYLFLGAGGSVLGCLEAQPLRQ
;
A
#
# COMPACT_ATOMS: atom_id res chain seq x y z
N ASP A 1 -27.46 -27.30 -21.11
CA ASP A 1 -26.12 -26.93 -20.63
C ASP A 1 -26.24 -25.69 -19.76
N ALA A 2 -26.27 -25.88 -18.43
CA ALA A 2 -26.61 -24.85 -17.46
C ALA A 2 -25.38 -23.98 -17.11
N GLY A 3 -25.06 -23.03 -17.99
CA GLY A 3 -24.82 -21.60 -17.72
C GLY A 3 -23.98 -21.07 -16.55
N GLN A 4 -23.25 -21.85 -15.74
CA GLN A 4 -22.47 -21.32 -14.60
C GLN A 4 -20.98 -21.20 -14.90
N ARG A 5 -20.58 -20.26 -15.77
CA ARG A 5 -19.19 -20.12 -16.24
C ARG A 5 -18.23 -19.31 -15.35
N GLN A 6 -18.62 -18.86 -14.15
CA GLN A 6 -17.74 -17.99 -13.31
C GLN A 6 -17.76 -18.27 -11.80
N LEU A 7 -17.96 -19.53 -11.38
CA LEU A 7 -17.90 -19.89 -9.95
C LEU A 7 -16.47 -20.05 -9.41
N GLY A 8 -15.46 -20.20 -10.28
CA GLY A 8 -14.07 -20.36 -9.86
C GLY A 8 -13.48 -19.07 -9.27
N ALA A 9 -12.70 -19.21 -8.20
CA ALA A 9 -11.89 -18.12 -7.67
C ALA A 9 -10.84 -17.67 -8.70
N ARG A 10 -10.62 -16.37 -8.83
CA ARG A 10 -9.59 -15.77 -9.68
C ARG A 10 -8.83 -14.69 -8.94
N GLN A 11 -7.60 -14.42 -9.37
CA GLN A 11 -6.81 -13.31 -8.86
C GLN A 11 -7.06 -12.04 -9.68
N CYS A 12 -7.29 -10.91 -9.01
CA CYS A 12 -7.33 -9.62 -9.67
C CYS A 12 -5.91 -9.21 -10.11
N GLY A 13 -5.71 -8.97 -11.40
CA GLY A 13 -4.39 -8.60 -11.94
C GLY A 13 -3.86 -7.23 -11.50
N SER A 14 -4.70 -6.38 -10.88
CA SER A 14 -4.29 -5.04 -10.44
C SER A 14 -4.24 -4.84 -8.93
N CYS A 15 -4.96 -5.63 -8.13
CA CYS A 15 -4.90 -5.55 -6.66
C CYS A 15 -4.45 -6.86 -6.00
N GLY A 16 -4.28 -7.95 -6.76
CA GLY A 16 -3.79 -9.23 -6.24
C GLY A 16 -4.81 -10.03 -5.43
N MET A 17 -5.99 -9.48 -5.11
CA MET A 17 -7.01 -10.17 -4.34
C MET A 17 -7.58 -11.39 -5.09
N LEU A 18 -7.68 -12.52 -4.39
CA LEU A 18 -8.44 -13.69 -4.82
C LEU A 18 -9.92 -13.52 -4.50
N PHE A 19 -10.80 -13.75 -5.48
CA PHE A 19 -12.26 -13.66 -5.30
C PHE A 19 -13.01 -14.51 -6.32
N ALA A 20 -14.23 -14.95 -6.00
CA ALA A 20 -15.13 -15.62 -6.94
C ALA A 20 -16.05 -14.60 -7.65
N PRO A 21 -15.92 -14.37 -8.97
CA PRO A 21 -16.70 -13.33 -9.65
C PRO A 21 -18.20 -13.64 -9.72
N GLY A 22 -18.56 -14.93 -9.73
CA GLY A 22 -19.93 -15.43 -9.75
C GLY A 22 -20.66 -15.30 -8.41
N ILE A 23 -19.94 -15.02 -7.31
CA ILE A 23 -20.52 -14.80 -5.99
C ILE A 23 -20.67 -13.28 -5.77
N PRO A 24 -21.89 -12.73 -5.64
CA PRO A 24 -22.11 -11.29 -5.46
C PRO A 24 -21.37 -10.68 -4.27
N GLU A 25 -21.31 -11.41 -3.15
CA GLU A 25 -20.68 -10.99 -1.90
C GLU A 25 -19.16 -10.81 -2.08
N ASP A 26 -18.50 -11.80 -2.68
CA ASP A 26 -17.08 -11.77 -3.05
C ASP A 26 -16.78 -10.61 -3.99
N ARG A 27 -17.64 -10.40 -5.00
CA ARG A 27 -17.48 -9.28 -5.95
C ARG A 27 -17.57 -7.93 -5.23
N LEU A 28 -18.51 -7.77 -4.31
CA LEU A 28 -18.65 -6.55 -3.51
C LEU A 28 -17.46 -6.35 -2.57
N GLN A 29 -16.93 -7.41 -1.97
CA GLN A 29 -15.72 -7.35 -1.16
C GLN A 29 -14.50 -6.95 -2.00
N HIS A 30 -14.33 -7.56 -3.17
CA HIS A 30 -13.29 -7.20 -4.12
C HIS A 30 -13.34 -5.71 -4.51
N LEU A 31 -14.52 -5.17 -4.84
CA LEU A 31 -14.65 -3.75 -5.20
C LEU A 31 -14.24 -2.82 -4.05
N ARG A 32 -14.63 -3.15 -2.80
CA ARG A 32 -14.28 -2.39 -1.60
C ARG A 32 -12.78 -2.43 -1.34
N HIS A 33 -12.19 -3.62 -1.36
CA HIS A 33 -10.75 -3.82 -1.19
C HIS A 33 -9.96 -3.08 -2.29
N HIS A 34 -10.32 -3.28 -3.56
CA HIS A 34 -9.65 -2.66 -4.71
C HIS A 34 -9.66 -1.14 -4.64
N ARG A 35 -10.79 -0.53 -4.25
CA ARG A 35 -10.88 0.93 -4.07
C ARG A 35 -9.96 1.40 -2.93
N ARG A 36 -10.01 0.72 -1.78
CA ARG A 36 -9.18 1.05 -0.60
C ARG A 36 -7.69 0.98 -0.94
N LEU A 37 -7.25 -0.11 -1.58
CA LEU A 37 -5.85 -0.33 -1.93
C LEU A 37 -5.35 0.73 -2.93
N ARG A 38 -6.10 0.99 -4.01
CA ARG A 38 -5.71 1.99 -5.02
C ARG A 38 -5.63 3.40 -4.46
N GLN A 39 -6.56 3.76 -3.56
CA GLN A 39 -6.54 5.08 -2.94
C GLN A 39 -5.34 5.23 -1.99
N GLY A 40 -5.11 4.26 -1.11
CA GLY A 40 -4.03 4.36 -0.13
C GLY A 40 -2.63 4.09 -0.70
N LEU A 41 -2.49 3.51 -1.90
CA LEU A 41 -1.21 3.42 -2.61
C LEU A 41 -0.98 4.55 -3.63
N CYS A 42 -1.98 5.41 -3.88
CA CYS A 42 -1.80 6.56 -4.77
C CYS A 42 -0.86 7.60 -4.13
N PHE A 43 0.14 8.06 -4.89
CA PHE A 43 1.08 9.08 -4.46
C PHE A 43 1.04 10.27 -5.44
N PRO A 44 0.28 11.34 -5.13
CA PRO A 44 0.12 12.47 -6.05
C PRO A 44 1.37 13.35 -6.19
N GLY A 45 2.45 13.05 -5.45
CA GLY A 45 3.62 13.92 -5.35
C GLY A 45 3.46 15.01 -4.31
N TRP A 46 4.57 15.49 -3.77
CA TRP A 46 4.66 16.71 -2.97
C TRP A 46 6.03 17.35 -3.18
N LYS A 47 6.28 18.55 -2.66
CA LYS A 47 7.60 19.19 -2.74
C LYS A 47 7.95 19.88 -1.42
N PRO A 48 9.19 19.73 -0.90
CA PRO A 48 10.27 18.88 -1.43
C PRO A 48 10.03 17.38 -1.13
N GLU A 49 10.57 16.50 -1.98
CA GLU A 49 10.66 15.06 -1.71
C GLU A 49 12.12 14.71 -1.37
N ARG A 50 12.33 13.86 -0.36
CA ARG A 50 13.65 13.32 -0.05
C ARG A 50 13.88 12.03 -0.86
N VAL A 51 14.29 12.19 -2.12
CA VAL A 51 14.66 11.08 -2.99
C VAL A 51 16.04 10.56 -2.59
N VAL A 52 16.16 9.25 -2.36
CA VAL A 52 17.41 8.59 -1.93
C VAL A 52 17.97 7.64 -2.99
N ALA A 53 17.18 7.27 -4.00
CA ALA A 53 17.61 6.53 -5.17
C ALA A 53 16.63 6.74 -6.34
N GLU A 54 17.13 6.71 -7.56
CA GLU A 54 16.35 6.79 -8.80
C GLU A 54 16.66 5.60 -9.70
N PHE A 55 15.65 5.14 -10.41
CA PHE A 55 15.69 3.99 -11.30
C PHE A 55 14.92 4.30 -12.59
N TRP A 56 15.04 3.42 -13.58
CA TRP A 56 14.35 3.58 -14.87
C TRP A 56 12.83 3.40 -14.75
N ASP A 57 12.36 2.67 -13.73
CA ASP A 57 10.95 2.34 -13.47
C ASP A 57 10.36 3.07 -12.26
N GLY A 58 11.15 3.88 -11.56
CA GLY A 58 10.69 4.55 -10.35
C GLY A 58 11.78 5.22 -9.52
N LYS A 59 11.48 5.51 -8.27
CA LYS A 59 12.39 6.12 -7.31
C LYS A 59 12.08 5.69 -5.88
N ILE A 60 13.07 5.79 -4.99
CA ILE A 60 12.88 5.58 -3.57
C ILE A 60 12.89 6.92 -2.85
N VAL A 61 11.86 7.16 -2.04
CA VAL A 61 11.77 8.31 -1.15
C VAL A 61 11.88 7.87 0.31
N LEU A 62 12.58 8.67 1.12
CA LEU A 62 12.73 8.47 2.56
C LEU A 62 11.83 9.44 3.32
N ILE A 63 10.97 8.90 4.16
CA ILE A 63 10.13 9.65 5.10
C ILE A 63 10.65 9.43 6.53
N LEU A 64 10.84 10.55 7.24
CA LEU A 64 11.29 10.62 8.63
C LEU A 64 10.16 11.13 9.55
N PRO A 65 10.20 10.84 10.86
CA PRO A 65 9.18 11.31 11.81
C PRO A 65 9.03 12.84 11.86
N GLU A 66 10.11 13.56 11.56
CA GLU A 66 10.17 15.04 11.60
C GLU A 66 9.68 15.70 10.31
N ASP A 67 9.34 14.91 9.29
CA ASP A 67 8.85 15.43 8.01
C ASP A 67 7.47 16.10 8.14
N PRO A 68 7.07 16.91 7.15
CA PRO A 68 5.75 17.52 7.13
C PRO A 68 4.63 16.50 7.39
N LYS A 69 3.60 16.91 8.14
CA LYS A 69 2.49 16.05 8.57
C LYS A 69 1.83 15.26 7.43
N HIS A 70 1.78 15.81 6.21
CA HIS A 70 1.21 15.10 5.07
C HIS A 70 2.05 13.89 4.65
N ALA A 71 3.38 13.99 4.69
CA ALA A 71 4.29 12.91 4.36
C ALA A 71 4.21 11.79 5.40
N VAL A 72 4.24 12.15 6.69
CA VAL A 72 4.07 11.20 7.80
C VAL A 72 2.70 10.52 7.75
N ARG A 73 1.62 11.26 7.45
CA ARG A 73 0.29 10.67 7.27
C ARG A 73 0.26 9.66 6.13
N LYS A 74 0.95 9.95 5.02
CA LYS A 74 1.02 9.02 3.89
C LYS A 74 1.79 7.75 4.26
N ALA A 75 2.91 7.89 4.95
CA ALA A 75 3.67 6.77 5.51
C ALA A 75 2.78 5.86 6.38
N GLN A 76 2.04 6.45 7.32
CA GLN A 76 1.14 5.71 8.20
C GLN A 76 -0.04 5.07 7.45
N GLU A 77 -0.55 5.71 6.39
CA GLU A 77 -1.58 5.13 5.54
C GLU A 77 -1.09 3.86 4.84
N VAL A 78 0.11 3.90 4.25
CA VAL A 78 0.73 2.75 3.59
C VAL A 78 0.96 1.62 4.60
N LEU A 79 1.54 1.91 5.78
CA LEU A 79 1.76 0.90 6.82
C LEU A 79 0.46 0.25 7.29
N ARG A 80 -0.60 1.03 7.52
CA ARG A 80 -1.93 0.47 7.88
C ARG A 80 -2.53 -0.41 6.79
N LEU A 81 -2.24 -0.13 5.52
CA LEU A 81 -2.64 -1.02 4.43
C LEU A 81 -1.86 -2.33 4.51
N VAL A 82 -0.53 -2.26 4.65
CA VAL A 82 0.32 -3.46 4.76
C VAL A 82 -0.09 -4.33 5.94
N ASP A 83 -0.29 -3.74 7.12
CA ASP A 83 -0.78 -4.47 8.30
C ASP A 83 -2.10 -5.18 8.04
N SER A 84 -3.04 -4.49 7.38
CA SER A 84 -4.34 -5.06 7.02
C SER A 84 -4.23 -6.21 6.00
N GLU A 85 -3.29 -6.16 5.07
CA GLU A 85 -3.04 -7.23 4.10
C GLU A 85 -2.35 -8.44 4.74
N LEU A 86 -1.52 -8.21 5.77
CA LEU A 86 -0.87 -9.25 6.56
C LEU A 86 -1.77 -9.83 7.66
N GLY A 87 -2.96 -9.27 7.88
CA GLY A 87 -3.92 -9.71 8.89
C GLY A 87 -3.64 -9.21 10.30
N PHE A 88 -2.77 -8.19 10.47
CA PHE A 88 -2.56 -7.55 11.75
C PHE A 88 -3.75 -6.65 12.13
N PRO A 89 -4.09 -6.54 13.43
CA PRO A 89 -5.13 -5.64 13.88
C PRO A 89 -4.74 -4.19 13.56
N ALA A 90 -5.73 -3.37 13.18
CA ALA A 90 -5.55 -1.94 12.92
C ALA A 90 -5.33 -1.16 14.24
N ALA A 91 -4.22 -1.43 14.92
CA ALA A 91 -3.77 -0.60 16.03
C ALA A 91 -3.12 0.66 15.44
N PRO A 92 -3.51 1.87 15.87
CA PRO A 92 -2.74 3.06 15.54
C PRO A 92 -1.42 3.00 16.29
N LEU A 93 -0.40 2.43 15.65
CA LEU A 93 0.96 2.56 16.15
C LEU A 93 1.47 3.95 15.73
N PRO A 94 1.89 4.80 16.68
CA PRO A 94 2.53 6.06 16.33
C PRO A 94 3.76 5.76 15.46
N PHE A 95 4.02 6.61 14.47
CA PHE A 95 5.21 6.46 13.62
C PHE A 95 6.45 6.51 14.53
N PRO A 96 7.21 5.42 14.67
CA PRO A 96 8.21 5.33 15.74
C PRO A 96 9.26 6.43 15.58
N LEU A 97 9.61 7.12 16.67
CA LEU A 97 10.49 8.31 16.68
C LEU A 97 11.90 8.09 16.09
N ARG A 98 12.28 6.84 15.78
CA ARG A 98 13.57 6.50 15.15
C ARG A 98 13.40 5.64 13.89
N SER A 99 12.17 5.47 13.42
CA SER A 99 11.89 4.72 12.20
C SER A 99 12.28 5.53 10.97
N ARG A 100 12.75 4.82 9.96
CA ARG A 100 13.00 5.33 8.61
C ARG A 100 12.10 4.55 7.69
N LEU A 101 11.17 5.23 7.03
CA LEU A 101 10.30 4.59 6.05
C LEU A 101 10.78 4.93 4.64
N TYR A 102 11.07 3.89 3.88
CA TYR A 102 11.41 3.98 2.47
C TYR A 102 10.21 3.55 1.66
N LEU A 103 9.78 4.38 0.71
CA LEU A 103 8.73 4.05 -0.24
C LEU A 103 9.32 3.98 -1.65
N PHE A 104 9.06 2.89 -2.36
CA PHE A 104 9.33 2.81 -3.79
C PHE A 104 8.11 3.32 -4.56
N LEU A 105 8.32 4.37 -5.34
CA LEU A 105 7.33 5.01 -6.19
C LEU A 105 7.58 4.62 -7.63
N GLY A 106 6.64 3.91 -8.25
CA GLY A 106 6.72 3.62 -9.68
C GLY A 106 6.55 4.88 -10.53
N ALA A 107 6.96 4.81 -11.80
CA ALA A 107 6.87 5.93 -12.75
C ALA A 107 5.47 6.57 -12.86
N GLY A 108 4.40 5.81 -12.58
CA GLY A 108 3.01 6.28 -12.56
C GLY A 108 2.56 6.96 -11.25
N GLY A 109 3.45 7.27 -10.31
CA GLY A 109 3.10 7.92 -9.04
C GLY A 109 2.32 7.02 -8.09
N SER A 110 2.58 5.71 -8.10
CA SER A 110 1.98 4.76 -7.16
C SER A 110 3.05 4.17 -6.27
N VAL A 111 2.73 3.95 -4.99
CA VAL A 111 3.59 3.22 -4.06
C VAL A 111 3.52 1.74 -4.42
N LEU A 112 4.65 1.18 -4.84
CA LEU A 112 4.76 -0.25 -5.21
C LEU A 112 5.53 -1.07 -4.17
N GLY A 113 6.21 -0.41 -3.22
CA GLY A 113 6.91 -1.07 -2.13
C GLY A 113 7.12 -0.13 -0.94
N CYS A 114 7.23 -0.72 0.24
CA CYS A 114 7.59 0.00 1.47
C CYS A 114 8.56 -0.83 2.32
N LEU A 115 9.45 -0.14 3.03
CA LEU A 115 10.36 -0.73 4.01
C LEU A 115 10.45 0.18 5.23
N GLU A 116 10.10 -0.33 6.40
CA GLU A 116 10.33 0.34 7.68
C GLU A 116 11.61 -0.21 8.31
N ALA A 117 12.55 0.66 8.62
CA ALA A 117 13.78 0.31 9.33
C ALA A 117 13.83 1.04 10.67
N GLN A 118 14.23 0.33 11.72
CA GLN A 118 14.45 0.89 13.06
C GLN A 118 15.84 0.49 13.55
N PRO A 119 16.56 1.38 14.26
CA PRO A 119 17.83 1.02 14.86
C PRO A 119 17.63 0.01 15.98
N LEU A 120 18.37 -1.09 15.92
CA LEU A 120 18.46 -2.04 17.03
C LEU A 120 19.28 -1.41 18.17
N ARG A 121 18.80 -1.56 19.40
CA ARG A 121 19.62 -1.28 20.59
C ARG A 121 20.33 -2.59 20.95
N GLN A 122 21.65 -2.53 21.03
CA GLN A 122 22.47 -3.59 21.63
C GLN A 122 22.42 -3.46 23.15
#